data_AF-X1Q7C2-F1
#
_entry.id   AF-X1Q7C2-F1
#
_cell.length_a   1.000
_cell.length_b   1.000
_cell.length_c   1.000
_cell.angle_alpha   90.00
_cell.angle_beta   90.00
_cell.angle_gamma   90.00
#
_symmetry.space_group_name_H-M   'P 1'
#
loop_
_entity.id
_entity.type
_entity.pdbx_description
1 polymer ?
#
loop_
_entity_poly.entity_id
_entity_poly.type
_entity_poly.pdbx_seq_one_letter_code
_entity_poly.pdbx_strand_id
1 'polypeptide(L)' 'KELGLNKIAVISSIGTRDYFRKLDYRLKDEYMIKKI' A
#
# COMPACT_ATOMS: atom_id res chain seq x y z
N LYS A 1 18.05 -11.36 -9.37
CA LYS A 1 16.74 -12.05 -9.37
C LYS A 1 15.70 -11.00 -8.99
N GLU A 2 15.15 -10.31 -9.98
CA GLU A 2 14.16 -9.25 -9.75
C GLU A 2 12.82 -9.90 -9.40
N LEU A 3 12.22 -9.48 -8.28
CA LEU A 3 10.90 -9.93 -7.89
C LEU A 3 9.91 -9.26 -8.85
N GLY A 4 9.33 -10.02 -9.78
CA GLY A 4 8.30 -9.59 -10.74
C GLY A 4 6.96 -9.24 -10.07
N LEU A 5 7.01 -8.39 -9.04
CA LEU A 5 5.89 -7.99 -8.21
C LEU A 5 5.22 -6.77 -8.84
N ASN A 6 3.96 -6.93 -9.23
CA ASN A 6 3.16 -5.89 -9.86
C ASN A 6 2.42 -4.98 -8.85
N LYS A 7 2.72 -5.11 -7.55
CA LYS A 7 2.06 -4.36 -6.47
C LYS A 7 2.87 -4.36 -5.18
N ILE A 8 2.76 -3.26 -4.43
CA ILE A 8 3.27 -3.09 -3.07
C ILE A 8 2.07 -3.13 -2.11
N ALA A 9 2.14 -3.95 -1.08
CA ALA A 9 1.16 -4.00 0.00
C ALA A 9 1.84 -3.61 1.32
N VAL A 10 1.24 -2.66 2.04
CA VAL A 10 1.78 -2.11 3.30
C VAL A 10 0.75 -2.33 4.40
N ILE A 11 1.16 -2.98 5.49
CA ILE A 11 0.37 -3.04 6.73
C ILE A 11 0.52 -1.68 7.41
N SER A 12 -0.60 -0.99 7.63
CA SER A 12 -0.60 0.32 8.26
C SER A 12 -1.65 0.41 9.36
N SER A 13 -1.25 0.97 10.48
CA SER A 13 -2.13 1.35 11.58
C SER A 13 -3.12 2.42 11.12
N ILE A 14 -4.29 2.47 11.75
CA ILE A 14 -5.42 3.33 11.34
C ILE A 14 -5.00 4.80 11.17
N GLY A 15 -4.18 5.35 12.08
CA GLY A 15 -3.70 6.73 12.01
C GLY A 15 -2.71 7.01 10.85
N THR A 16 -1.98 6.00 10.39
CA THR A 16 -0.97 6.14 9.32
C THR A 16 -1.57 5.93 7.93
N ARG A 17 -2.82 5.43 7.83
CA ARG A 17 -3.51 5.22 6.54
C ARG A 17 -3.64 6.51 5.74
N ASP A 18 -3.84 7.66 6.39
CA ASP A 18 -3.93 8.96 5.70
C ASP A 18 -2.64 9.34 4.98
N TYR A 19 -1.47 9.05 5.58
CA TYR A 19 -0.17 9.27 4.96
C TYR A 19 -0.03 8.46 3.67
N PHE A 20 -0.39 7.17 3.71
CA PHE A 20 -0.31 6.31 2.54
C PHE A 20 -1.34 6.68 1.46
N ARG A 21 -2.52 7.17 1.82
CA ARG A 21 -3.51 7.69 0.87
C ARG A 21 -2.97 8.85 0.03
N LYS A 22 -2.18 9.74 0.63
CA LYS A 22 -1.51 10.86 -0.08
C LYS A 22 -0.45 10.36 -1.08
N LEU A 23 0.10 9.16 -0.88
CA LEU A 23 1.13 8.55 -1.73
C LEU A 23 0.56 7.65 -2.83
N ASP A 24 -0.74 7.78 -3.13
CA ASP A 24 -1.51 6.99 -4.10
C ASP A 24 -1.69 5.51 -3.70
N TYR A 25 -1.53 5.18 -2.41
CA TYR A 25 -1.91 3.87 -1.91
C TYR A 25 -3.41 3.84 -1.63
N ARG A 26 -4.07 2.74 -1.99
CA ARG A 26 -5.48 2.50 -1.74
C ARG A 26 -5.66 1.44 -0.67
N LEU A 27 -6.61 1.65 0.23
CA LEU A 27 -6.97 0.64 1.22
C LEU A 27 -7.70 -0.50 0.51
N LYS A 28 -7.18 -1.72 0.63
CA LYS A 28 -7.84 -2.95 0.21
C LYS A 28 -7.79 -3.92 1.38
N ASP A 29 -8.98 -4.24 1.90
CA ASP A 29 -9.16 -4.98 3.15
C ASP A 29 -8.45 -4.24 4.30
N GLU A 30 -7.33 -4.79 4.79
CA GLU A 30 -6.54 -4.23 5.89
C GLU A 30 -5.20 -3.63 5.43
N TYR A 31 -4.88 -3.78 4.15
CA TYR A 31 -3.60 -3.40 3.57
C TYR A 31 -3.73 -2.15 2.70
N MET A 32 -2.69 -1.31 2.74
CA MET A 32 -2.53 -0.22 1.79
C MET A 32 -1.79 -0.74 0.56
N ILE A 33 -2.45 -0.72 -0.59
CA ILE A 33 -1.93 -1.27 -1.84
C ILE A 33 -1.60 -0.15 -2.82
N LYS A 34 -0.41 -0.20 -3.41
CA LYS A 34 -0.02 0.60 -4.56
C LYS A 34 0.40 -0.32 -5.71
N LYS A 35 -0.10 -0.04 -6.91
CA LYS A 35 0.41 -0.70 -8.13
C LYS A 35 1.69 0.00 -8.55
N ILE A 36 2.71 -0.79 -8.90
CA ILE A 36 3.94 -0.30 -9.53
C ILE A 36 3.69 -0.19 -11.03
#